data_AF-A0A699WXS0-F1
#
_entry.id   AF-A0A699WXS0-F1
#
_cell.length_a   1.000
_cell.length_b   1.000
_cell.length_c   1.000
_cell.angle_alpha   90.00
_cell.angle_beta   90.00
_cell.angle_gamma   90.00
#
_symmetry.space_group_name_H-M   'P 1'
#
loop_
_entity.id
_entity.type
_entity.pdbx_description
1 polymer ?
#
loop_
_entity_poly.entity_id
_entity_poly.type
_entity_poly.pdbx_seq_one_letter_code
_entity_poly.pdbx_strand_id
1 'polypeptide(L)'
;YVAMDDKAFKLAVNLRVPKGKSPETLKSDIAAKLDAWTQKSHIKPAFELSIAEPMYRNPEGEWVKALLSVATENLDMAHQFGTSAGATSVHELPNGVQFGLAKPDVKY
;
A
#
# COMPACT_ATOMS: atom_id res chain seq x y z
N TYR A 1 5.42 7.73 -12.72
CA TYR A 1 6.29 7.82 -13.91
C TYR A 1 5.45 8.34 -15.07
N VAL A 2 5.98 9.26 -15.87
CA VAL A 2 5.29 9.83 -17.04
C VAL A 2 6.32 9.90 -18.17
N ALA A 3 5.97 9.40 -19.35
CA ALA A 3 6.81 9.49 -20.54
C ALA A 3 5.96 9.55 -21.81
N MET A 4 6.53 10.09 -22.88
CA MET A 4 5.87 10.19 -24.19
C MET A 4 6.91 9.98 -25.28
N ASP A 5 6.56 9.21 -26.30
CA ASP A 5 7.30 9.07 -27.54
C ASP A 5 6.37 9.33 -28.75
N ASP A 6 6.90 9.22 -29.97
CA ASP A 6 6.17 9.50 -31.22
C ASP A 6 4.92 8.62 -31.41
N LYS A 7 4.79 7.52 -30.65
CA LYS A 7 3.72 6.52 -30.79
C LYS A 7 2.85 6.37 -29.56
N ALA A 8 3.35 6.69 -28.38
CA ALA A 8 2.64 6.39 -27.13
C ALA A 8 2.91 7.40 -26.00
N PHE A 9 1.86 7.66 -25.23
CA PHE A 9 1.94 8.28 -23.91
C PHE A 9 1.88 7.19 -22.84
N LYS A 10 2.84 7.19 -21.91
CA LYS A 10 3.00 6.20 -20.85
C LYS A 10 2.82 6.86 -19.49
N LEU A 11 1.96 6.26 -18.66
CA LEU A 11 1.67 6.72 -17.31
C LEU A 11 1.75 5.56 -16.33
N ALA A 12 2.44 5.76 -15.21
CA ALA A 12 2.37 4.88 -14.06
C ALA A 12 1.70 5.63 -12.90
N VAL A 13 0.61 5.06 -12.39
CA VAL A 13 -0.18 5.60 -11.28
C VAL A 13 0.01 4.70 -10.07
N ASN A 14 0.31 5.30 -8.91
CA ASN A 14 0.39 4.58 -7.64
C ASN A 14 -0.92 4.81 -6.88
N LEU A 15 -1.65 3.74 -6.60
CA LEU A 15 -2.92 3.78 -5.87
C LEU A 15 -2.79 3.01 -4.56
N ARG A 16 -3.55 3.43 -3.55
CA ARG A 16 -3.72 2.69 -2.29
C ARG A 16 -4.97 1.82 -2.37
N VAL A 17 -4.85 0.59 -1.86
CA VAL A 17 -5.92 -0.40 -1.85
C VAL A 17 -6.89 -0.12 -0.70
N PRO A 18 -8.22 -0.10 -0.94
CA PRO A 18 -9.19 0.05 0.14
C PRO A 18 -9.29 -1.23 0.98
N LYS A 19 -9.65 -1.08 2.27
CA LYS A 19 -9.95 -2.22 3.14
C LYS A 19 -11.18 -2.99 2.62
N GLY A 20 -11.16 -4.32 2.77
CA GLY A 20 -12.35 -5.18 2.62
C GLY A 20 -12.55 -5.86 1.27
N LYS A 21 -11.84 -5.46 0.20
CA LYS A 21 -11.83 -6.19 -1.07
C LYS A 21 -10.50 -6.92 -1.28
N SER A 22 -10.53 -8.12 -1.83
CA SER A 22 -9.29 -8.84 -2.20
C SER A 22 -8.64 -8.20 -3.44
N PRO A 23 -7.32 -8.38 -3.63
CA PRO A 23 -6.64 -7.92 -4.83
C PRO A 23 -7.26 -8.43 -6.13
N GLU A 24 -7.79 -9.65 -6.17
CA GLU A 24 -8.41 -10.27 -7.34
C GLU A 24 -9.70 -9.53 -7.72
N THR A 25 -10.58 -9.28 -6.74
CA THR A 25 -11.80 -8.51 -6.95
C THR A 25 -11.49 -7.11 -7.46
N LEU A 26 -10.48 -6.45 -6.87
CA LEU A 26 -10.07 -5.11 -7.30
C LEU A 26 -9.49 -5.12 -8.72
N LYS A 27 -8.68 -6.12 -9.09
CA LYS A 27 -8.16 -6.28 -10.44
C LYS A 27 -9.30 -6.43 -11.45
N SER A 28 -10.30 -7.26 -11.15
CA SER A 28 -11.47 -7.46 -11.99
C SER A 28 -12.30 -6.19 -12.14
N ASP A 29 -12.60 -5.49 -11.03
CA ASP A 29 -13.36 -4.23 -11.03
C ASP A 29 -12.65 -3.14 -11.84
N ILE A 30 -11.32 -3.03 -11.73
CA ILE A 30 -10.53 -2.06 -12.48
C ILE A 30 -10.54 -2.41 -13.97
N ALA A 31 -10.28 -3.67 -14.32
CA ALA A 31 -10.30 -4.13 -15.71
C ALA A 31 -11.65 -3.81 -16.39
N ALA A 32 -12.77 -4.15 -15.74
CA ALA A 32 -14.10 -3.88 -16.26
C ALA A 32 -14.36 -2.39 -16.53
N LYS A 33 -13.86 -1.51 -15.65
CA LYS A 33 -13.98 -0.05 -15.84
C LYS A 33 -13.11 0.46 -16.98
N LEU A 34 -11.89 -0.07 -17.12
CA LEU A 34 -10.98 0.30 -18.20
C LEU A 34 -11.49 -0.19 -19.56
N ASP A 35 -12.13 -1.36 -19.60
CA ASP A 35 -12.78 -1.89 -20.81
C ASP A 35 -13.95 -1.01 -21.23
N ALA A 36 -14.83 -0.64 -20.29
CA ALA A 36 -15.94 0.28 -20.57
C ALA A 36 -15.45 1.65 -21.06
N TRP A 37 -14.37 2.17 -20.48
CA TRP A 37 -13.75 3.42 -20.94
C TRP A 37 -13.13 3.28 -22.34
N THR A 38 -12.46 2.16 -22.63
CA THR A 38 -11.87 1.86 -23.94
C THR A 38 -12.94 1.80 -25.03
N GLN A 39 -14.08 1.15 -24.75
CA GLN A 39 -15.21 1.11 -25.68
C GLN A 39 -15.80 2.49 -25.95
N LYS A 40 -15.91 3.33 -24.92
CA LYS A 40 -16.46 4.69 -25.04
C LYS A 40 -15.50 5.67 -25.73
N SER A 41 -14.21 5.55 -25.48
CA SER A 41 -13.19 6.48 -25.99
C SER A 41 -12.63 6.10 -27.35
N HIS A 42 -12.80 4.83 -27.77
CA HIS A 42 -12.16 4.23 -28.93
C HIS A 42 -10.62 4.23 -28.88
N ILE A 43 -10.03 4.50 -27.72
CA ILE A 43 -8.59 4.41 -27.48
C ILE A 43 -8.28 2.98 -27.03
N LYS A 44 -7.27 2.34 -27.63
CA LYS A 44 -6.82 0.98 -27.27
C LYS A 44 -5.48 1.02 -26.52
N PRO A 45 -5.45 1.40 -25.24
CA PRO A 45 -4.22 1.39 -24.46
C PRO A 45 -3.82 -0.03 -24.07
N ALA A 46 -2.53 -0.20 -23.75
CA ALA A 46 -2.05 -1.37 -23.02
C ALA A 46 -2.07 -1.07 -21.52
N PHE A 47 -2.60 -1.98 -20.71
CA PHE A 47 -2.64 -1.85 -19.26
C PHE A 47 -1.82 -2.94 -18.59
N GLU A 48 -0.97 -2.52 -17.64
CA GLU A 48 -0.32 -3.42 -16.69
C GLU A 48 -0.83 -3.07 -15.29
N LEU A 49 -1.44 -4.05 -14.62
CA LEU A 49 -2.02 -3.88 -13.28
C LEU A 49 -1.40 -4.86 -12.30
N SER A 50 -0.73 -4.30 -11.29
CA SER A 50 -0.22 -5.05 -10.15
C SER A 50 -0.85 -4.52 -8.87
N ILE A 51 -1.33 -5.43 -8.03
CA ILE A 51 -1.87 -5.15 -6.71
C ILE A 51 -1.26 -6.18 -5.77
N ALA A 52 -0.59 -5.70 -4.72
CA ALA A 52 -0.03 -6.53 -3.66
C ALA A 52 -1.08 -6.83 -2.59
N GLU A 53 -0.93 -7.98 -1.93
CA GLU A 53 -1.74 -8.34 -0.77
C GLU A 53 -1.54 -7.33 0.37
N PRO A 54 -2.62 -6.92 1.07
CA PRO A 54 -2.49 -6.16 2.30
C PRO A 54 -1.73 -6.94 3.37
N MET A 55 -0.80 -6.26 4.05
CA MET A 55 -0.08 -6.84 5.16
C MET A 55 -0.88 -6.73 6.47
N TYR A 56 -1.23 -7.88 7.04
CA TYR A 56 -1.77 -7.97 8.40
C TYR A 56 -0.76 -8.66 9.31
N ARG A 57 -0.60 -8.14 10.53
CA ARG A 57 0.27 -8.71 11.58
C ARG A 57 -0.54 -8.87 12.85
N ASN A 58 -0.22 -9.89 13.62
CA ASN A 58 -0.86 -10.14 14.90
C ASN A 58 -0.42 -9.08 15.92
N PRO A 59 -1.32 -8.18 16.38
CA PRO A 59 -0.95 -7.17 17.37
C PRO A 59 -0.64 -7.79 18.74
N GLU A 60 -1.14 -8.99 19.02
CA GLU A 60 -0.92 -9.71 20.27
C GLU A 60 0.36 -10.56 20.26
N GLY A 61 1.16 -10.50 19.18
CA GLY A 61 2.43 -11.20 19.11
C GLY A 61 3.42 -10.67 20.16
N GLU A 62 4.07 -11.57 20.90
CA GLU A 62 5.00 -11.21 21.98
C GLU A 62 6.14 -10.28 21.53
N TRP A 63 6.58 -10.43 20.29
CA TRP A 63 7.60 -9.55 19.69
C TRP A 63 7.08 -8.12 19.41
N VAL A 64 5.79 -7.96 19.07
CA VAL A 64 5.16 -6.64 18.90
C VAL A 64 5.02 -5.97 20.26
N LYS A 65 4.57 -6.72 21.28
CA LYS A 65 4.48 -6.23 22.66
C LYS A 65 5.84 -5.76 23.17
N ALA A 66 6.90 -6.55 22.96
CA ALA A 66 8.25 -6.15 23.36
C ALA A 66 8.70 -4.82 22.71
N LEU A 67 8.42 -4.63 21.41
CA LEU A 67 8.73 -3.38 20.71
C LEU A 67 7.91 -2.19 21.25
N LEU A 68 6.64 -2.41 21.56
CA LEU A 68 5.77 -1.38 22.15
C LEU A 68 6.20 -1.03 23.59
N SER A 69 6.60 -2.01 24.40
CA SER A 69 7.16 -1.77 25.75
C SER A 69 8.40 -0.88 25.67
N VAL A 70 9.36 -1.22 24.80
CA VAL A 70 10.57 -0.41 24.60
C VAL A 70 10.22 1.02 24.17
N ALA A 71 9.29 1.19 23.23
CA ALA A 71 8.87 2.53 22.81
C ALA A 71 8.20 3.32 23.95
N THR A 72 7.29 2.68 24.69
CA THR A 72 6.55 3.30 25.79
C THR A 72 7.51 3.75 26.89
N GLU A 73 8.40 2.87 27.33
CA GLU A 73 9.35 3.12 28.43
C GLU A 73 10.36 4.23 28.09
N ASN A 74 10.81 4.30 26.83
CA ASN A 74 11.90 5.20 26.46
C ASN A 74 11.44 6.53 25.84
N LEU A 75 10.21 6.59 25.33
CA LEU A 75 9.72 7.70 24.51
C LEU A 75 8.39 8.29 25.00
N ASP A 76 7.84 7.76 26.11
CA ASP A 76 6.52 8.15 26.65
C ASP A 76 5.39 8.06 25.61
N MET A 77 5.53 7.11 24.67
CA MET A 77 4.54 6.86 23.64
C MET A 77 3.44 5.94 24.16
N ALA A 78 2.21 6.12 23.70
CA ALA A 78 1.12 5.20 24.02
C ALA A 78 1.44 3.78 23.53
N HIS A 79 1.16 2.78 24.36
CA HIS A 79 1.35 1.36 24.04
C HIS A 79 0.28 0.86 23.06
N GLN A 80 0.32 1.35 21.82
CA GLN A 80 -0.67 1.08 20.78
C GLN A 80 0.00 0.77 19.45
N PHE A 81 -0.55 -0.19 18.73
CA PHE A 81 -0.16 -0.45 17.34
C PHE A 81 -0.99 0.42 16.39
N GLY A 82 -0.38 0.82 15.28
CA GLY A 82 -1.03 1.57 14.21
C GLY A 82 -1.06 0.81 12.90
N THR A 83 -1.81 1.34 11.94
CA THR A 83 -1.77 0.89 10.54
C THR A 83 -1.16 1.98 9.67
N SER A 84 -0.27 1.62 8.74
CA SER A 84 0.18 2.54 7.70
C SER A 84 -0.46 2.17 6.36
N ALA A 85 -0.66 3.17 5.50
CA ALA A 85 -1.06 2.95 4.11
C ALA A 85 0.17 2.80 3.18
N GLY A 86 1.38 2.75 3.74
CA GLY A 86 2.62 2.61 2.98
C GLY A 86 2.91 1.16 2.63
N ALA A 87 3.61 0.95 1.53
CA ALA A 87 4.27 -0.32 1.22
C ALA A 87 5.76 -0.13 1.45
N THR A 88 6.34 -0.91 2.37
CA THR A 88 7.78 -0.96 2.64
C THR A 88 8.25 -2.41 2.51
N SER A 89 9.57 -2.62 2.38
CA SER A 89 10.19 -3.95 2.23
C SER A 89 9.85 -4.92 3.36
N VAL A 90 9.32 -4.42 4.48
CA VAL A 90 8.79 -5.24 5.57
C VAL A 90 7.68 -6.22 5.15
N HIS A 91 6.99 -5.96 4.03
CA HIS A 91 6.00 -6.87 3.45
C HIS A 91 6.60 -8.24 3.09
N GLU A 92 7.91 -8.28 2.83
CA GLU A 92 8.65 -9.50 2.44
C GLU A 92 9.07 -10.33 3.66
N LEU A 93 8.91 -9.81 4.88
CA LEU A 93 9.30 -10.48 6.11
C LEU A 93 8.09 -11.11 6.81
N PRO A 94 8.12 -12.40 7.19
CA PRO A 94 6.97 -13.13 7.74
C PRO A 94 6.41 -12.47 9.01
N ASN A 95 7.29 -11.96 9.87
CA ASN A 95 6.96 -11.23 11.09
C ASN A 95 7.49 -9.79 11.06
N GLY A 96 7.60 -9.20 9.88
CA GLY A 96 8.05 -7.81 9.81
C GLY A 96 6.97 -6.85 10.33
N VAL A 97 7.36 -5.86 11.14
CA VAL A 97 6.62 -4.61 11.35
C VAL A 97 7.49 -3.41 11.01
N GLN A 98 6.85 -2.33 10.59
CA GLN A 98 7.50 -1.04 10.53
C GLN A 98 7.57 -0.48 11.95
N PHE A 99 8.78 -0.34 12.48
CA PHE A 99 9.04 0.22 13.80
C PHE A 99 9.98 1.41 13.66
N GLY A 100 9.58 2.56 14.21
CA GLY A 100 10.37 3.79 14.12
C GLY A 100 9.59 4.97 14.66
N LEU A 101 10.33 6.05 14.94
CA LEU A 101 9.78 7.30 15.40
C LEU A 101 9.04 8.00 14.26
N ALA A 102 7.70 8.00 14.31
CA ALA A 102 6.94 8.95 13.52
C ALA A 102 7.10 10.33 14.19
N LYS A 103 7.58 11.33 13.45
CA LYS A 103 7.41 12.74 13.82
C LYS A 103 6.21 13.31 13.06
N PRO A 104 4.98 13.10 13.55
CA PRO A 104 3.78 13.56 12.84
C PRO A 104 3.76 15.09 12.62
N ASP A 105 4.44 15.84 13.48
CA ASP A 105 4.50 17.31 13.42
C ASP A 105 5.61 17.85 12.51
N VAL A 106 6.44 16.99 11.92
CA VAL A 106 7.51 17.40 11.01
C VAL A 106 7.25 16.80 9.64
N LYS A 107 6.82 17.63 8.70
CA LYS A 107 6.83 17.29 7.28
C LYS A 107 8.29 17.28 6.81
N TYR A 108 8.75 16.13 6.32
CA TYR A 108 9.97 16.04 5.52
C TYR A 108 9.78 16.75 4.18
#